data_AF-F3BA83-F1
#
_entry.id   AF-F3BA83-F1
#
_cell.length_a   1.000
_cell.length_b   1.000
_cell.length_c   1.000
_cell.angle_alpha   90.00
_cell.angle_beta   90.00
_cell.angle_gamma   90.00
#
_symmetry.space_group_name_H-M   'P 1'
#
loop_
_entity.id
_entity.type
_entity.pdbx_description
1 polymer ?
#
loop_
_entity_poly.entity_id
_entity_poly.type
_entity_poly.pdbx_seq_one_letter_code
_entity_poly.pdbx_strand_id
1 'polypeptide(L)'
;MAMPVGAMIFLGSILIGFTILDILMLVSLLKPGDERNQIIVWKASSFTLLSITGSLVLDIIESYVRAQPLTINPLIHLEVIAIVYFLSLMFFKKRHGG
;
A
#
# COMPACT_ATOMS: atom_id res chain seq x y z
N MET A 1 -7.72 23.91 24.07
CA MET A 1 -7.71 25.02 23.09
C MET A 1 -8.56 24.57 21.90
N ALA A 2 -9.63 25.28 21.58
CA ALA A 2 -10.44 24.95 20.41
C ALA A 2 -9.62 25.22 19.14
N MET A 3 -9.61 24.27 18.20
CA MET A 3 -8.86 24.42 16.97
C MET A 3 -9.46 25.59 16.16
N PRO A 4 -8.67 26.42 15.48
CA PRO A 4 -9.22 27.50 14.67
C PRO A 4 -10.10 26.90 13.57
N VAL A 5 -11.28 27.51 13.33
CA VAL A 5 -12.29 27.00 12.39
C VAL A 5 -11.72 26.77 10.99
N GLY A 6 -10.81 27.64 10.54
CA GLY A 6 -10.09 27.46 9.27
C GLY A 6 -9.25 26.18 9.21
N ALA A 7 -8.56 25.82 10.31
CA ALA A 7 -7.78 24.58 10.36
C ALA A 7 -8.67 23.33 10.37
N MET A 8 -9.85 23.40 11.00
CA MET A 8 -10.82 22.29 10.96
C MET A 8 -11.35 22.05 9.55
N ILE A 9 -11.71 23.12 8.83
CA ILE A 9 -12.21 23.01 7.44
C ILE A 9 -11.12 22.47 6.52
N PHE A 10 -9.88 22.94 6.68
CA PHE A 10 -8.74 22.48 5.89
C PHE A 10 -8.37 21.01 6.15
N LEU A 11 -8.28 20.59 7.42
CA LEU A 11 -8.03 19.19 7.75
C LEU A 11 -9.19 18.29 7.30
N GLY A 12 -10.43 18.75 7.50
CA GLY A 12 -11.62 18.01 7.09
C GLY A 12 -11.65 17.73 5.59
N SER A 13 -11.31 18.73 4.76
CA SER A 13 -11.28 18.54 3.30
C SER A 13 -10.18 17.59 2.85
N ILE A 14 -8.99 17.63 3.47
CA ILE A 14 -7.88 16.70 3.18
C ILE A 14 -8.27 15.26 3.52
N LEU A 15 -8.86 15.04 4.70
CA LEU A 15 -9.26 13.70 5.13
C LEU A 15 -10.35 13.11 4.22
N ILE A 16 -11.31 13.92 3.77
CA ILE A 16 -12.30 13.52 2.77
C ILE A 16 -11.60 13.14 1.46
N GLY A 17 -10.63 13.93 1.01
CA GLY A 17 -9.84 13.63 -0.19
C GLY A 17 -9.12 12.28 -0.11
N PHE A 18 -8.44 12.00 1.01
CA PHE A 18 -7.79 10.70 1.23
C PHE A 18 -8.78 9.54 1.26
N THR A 19 -9.91 9.71 1.95
CA THR A 19 -10.96 8.69 1.99
C THR A 19 -11.49 8.35 0.60
N ILE A 20 -11.68 9.37 -0.25
CA ILE A 20 -12.12 9.17 -1.64
C ILE A 20 -11.06 8.39 -2.42
N LEU A 21 -9.78 8.74 -2.29
CA LEU A 21 -8.69 8.04 -2.97
C LEU A 21 -8.62 6.56 -2.55
N ASP A 22 -8.75 6.26 -1.26
CA ASP A 22 -8.76 4.89 -0.74
C ASP A 22 -9.92 4.07 -1.31
N ILE A 23 -11.11 4.66 -1.36
CA ILE A 23 -12.29 4.03 -1.96
C ILE A 23 -12.07 3.75 -3.45
N LEU A 24 -11.54 4.72 -4.21
CA LEU A 24 -11.27 4.56 -5.63
C LEU A 24 -10.24 3.44 -5.89
N MET A 25 -9.20 3.36 -5.06
CA MET A 25 -8.21 2.29 -5.12
C MET A 25 -8.87 0.92 -4.89
N LEU A 26 -9.64 0.76 -3.82
CA LEU A 26 -10.31 -0.51 -3.51
C LEU A 26 -11.28 -0.93 -4.61
N VAL A 27 -12.09 0.00 -5.13
CA VAL A 27 -13.01 -0.28 -6.24
C VAL A 27 -12.25 -0.71 -7.50
N SER A 28 -11.10 -0.09 -7.79
CA SER A 28 -10.29 -0.45 -8.97
C SER A 28 -9.70 -1.86 -8.90
N LEU A 29 -9.36 -2.33 -7.68
CA LEU A 29 -8.84 -3.67 -7.45
C LEU A 29 -9.93 -4.75 -7.48
N LEU A 30 -11.11 -4.43 -6.94
CA LEU A 30 -12.21 -5.39 -6.79
C LEU A 30 -13.07 -5.54 -8.04
N LYS A 31 -13.22 -4.48 -8.84
CA LYS A 31 -14.09 -4.50 -10.01
C LYS A 31 -13.33 -5.06 -11.23
N PRO A 32 -13.68 -6.25 -11.75
CA PRO A 32 -13.08 -6.76 -12.96
C PRO A 32 -13.50 -5.87 -14.14
N GLY A 33 -12.54 -5.15 -14.73
CA GLY A 33 -12.74 -4.35 -15.94
C GLY A 33 -12.37 -5.12 -17.22
N ASP A 34 -12.38 -4.42 -18.35
CA ASP A 34 -11.80 -4.93 -19.60
C ASP A 34 -10.36 -5.39 -19.39
N GLU A 35 -9.92 -6.40 -20.16
CA GLU A 35 -8.58 -6.99 -20.05
C GLU A 35 -7.47 -5.92 -20.05
N ARG A 36 -7.58 -4.88 -20.88
CA ARG A 36 -6.63 -3.76 -20.92
C ARG A 36 -6.59 -2.98 -19.61
N ASN A 37 -7.75 -2.68 -19.03
CA ASN A 37 -7.85 -1.94 -17.78
C ASN A 37 -7.32 -2.79 -16.61
N GLN A 38 -7.56 -4.09 -16.61
CA GLN A 38 -6.99 -5.00 -15.60
C GLN A 38 -5.46 -5.04 -15.67
N ILE A 39 -4.87 -5.08 -16.87
CA ILE A 39 -3.40 -5.00 -17.03
C ILE A 39 -2.85 -3.70 -16.43
N ILE A 40 -3.53 -2.56 -16.64
CA ILE A 40 -3.12 -1.27 -16.08
C ILE A 40 -3.18 -1.31 -14.55
N VAL A 41 -4.30 -1.79 -13.99
CA VAL A 41 -4.49 -1.91 -12.53
C VAL A 41 -3.43 -2.85 -11.93
N TRP A 42 -3.13 -3.97 -12.57
CA TRP A 42 -2.09 -4.89 -12.09
C TRP A 42 -0.69 -4.28 -12.18
N LYS A 43 -0.36 -3.50 -13.21
CA LYS A 43 0.92 -2.76 -13.26
C LYS A 43 1.02 -1.71 -12.16
N ALA A 44 -0.05 -0.96 -11.91
CA ALA A 44 -0.11 0.01 -10.82
C ALA A 44 0.02 -0.69 -9.45
N SER A 45 -0.62 -1.85 -9.29
CA SER A 45 -0.53 -2.68 -8.08
C SER A 45 0.89 -3.20 -7.83
N SER A 46 1.59 -3.65 -8.88
CA SER A 46 2.99 -4.08 -8.75
C SER A 46 3.92 -2.92 -8.40
N PHE A 47 3.68 -1.73 -8.96
CA PHE A 47 4.46 -0.53 -8.62
C PHE A 47 4.21 -0.10 -7.18
N THR A 48 2.96 -0.06 -6.72
CA THR A 48 2.62 0.26 -5.33
C THR A 48 3.21 -0.76 -4.35
N LEU A 49 3.19 -2.06 -4.68
CA LEU A 49 3.86 -3.10 -3.88
C LEU A 49 5.36 -2.83 -3.77
N LEU A 50 6.03 -2.44 -4.86
CA LEU A 50 7.45 -2.07 -4.83
C LEU A 50 7.69 -0.81 -3.99
N SER A 51 6.85 0.22 -4.12
CA SER A 51 6.96 1.45 -3.31
C SER A 51 6.78 1.19 -1.81
N ILE A 52 5.77 0.39 -1.42
CA ILE A 52 5.51 0.05 -0.01
C ILE A 52 6.64 -0.83 0.55
N THR A 53 7.07 -1.84 -0.20
CA THR A 53 8.21 -2.69 0.18
C THR A 53 9.47 -1.84 0.37
N GLY A 54 9.75 -0.92 -0.55
CA GLY A 54 10.88 0.01 -0.45
C GLY A 54 10.77 0.94 0.76
N SER A 55 9.59 1.47 1.06
CA SER A 55 9.34 2.27 2.27
C SER A 55 9.66 1.48 3.53
N LEU A 56 9.19 0.23 3.63
CA LEU A 56 9.49 -0.64 4.77
C LEU A 56 10.99 -0.90 4.92
N VAL A 57 11.73 -1.04 3.82
CA VAL A 57 13.21 -1.14 3.89
C VAL A 57 13.83 0.13 4.46
N LEU A 58 13.35 1.31 4.05
CA LEU A 58 13.83 2.59 4.60
C LEU A 58 13.49 2.71 6.09
N ASP A 59 12.30 2.30 6.51
CA ASP A 59 11.86 2.31 7.92
C ASP A 59 12.76 1.41 8.79
N ILE A 60 13.18 0.25 8.27
CA ILE A 60 14.13 -0.64 8.95
C ILE A 60 15.48 0.06 9.17
N ILE A 61 15.99 0.72 8.12
CA ILE A 61 17.26 1.46 8.18
C ILE A 61 17.14 2.61 9.19
N GLU A 62 16.07 3.39 9.14
CA GLU A 62 15.84 4.50 10.07
C GLU A 62 15.73 4.00 11.51
N SER A 63 15.00 2.90 11.74
CA SER A 63 14.87 2.30 13.06
C SER A 63 16.20 1.79 13.62
N TYR A 64 17.05 1.21 12.77
CA TYR A 64 18.37 0.74 13.18
C TYR A 64 19.28 1.91 13.57
N VAL A 65 19.23 3.02 12.82
CA VAL A 65 20.04 4.22 13.09
C VAL A 65 19.54 4.98 14.32
N ARG A 66 18.22 5.11 14.51
CA ARG A 66 17.65 5.90 15.61
C ARG A 66 17.42 5.11 16.90
N ALA A 67 17.60 3.77 16.89
CA ALA A 67 17.37 2.88 18.02
C ALA A 67 16.03 3.13 18.75
N GLN A 68 14.98 3.49 18.00
CA GLN A 68 13.67 3.76 18.58
C GLN A 68 12.89 2.47 18.82
N PRO A 69 12.16 2.36 19.95
CA PRO A 69 11.23 1.26 20.16
C PRO A 69 10.08 1.40 19.16
N LEU A 70 10.07 0.53 18.16
CA LEU A 70 8.98 0.49 17.19
C LEU A 70 7.79 -0.25 17.79
N THR A 71 6.62 0.39 17.77
CA THR A 71 5.34 -0.25 18.14
C THR A 71 4.87 -1.28 17.12
N ILE A 72 5.32 -1.16 15.87
CA ILE A 72 5.05 -2.07 14.76
C ILE A 72 6.39 -2.42 14.12
N ASN A 73 6.75 -3.70 14.06
CA ASN A 73 8.06 -4.13 13.55
C ASN A 73 8.06 -4.23 12.00
N PRO A 74 8.73 -3.33 11.26
CA PRO A 74 8.70 -3.27 9.81
C PRO A 74 9.35 -4.49 9.15
N LEU A 75 10.28 -5.17 9.83
CA LEU A 75 10.85 -6.43 9.36
C LEU A 75 9.78 -7.51 9.24
N ILE A 76 8.90 -7.63 10.23
CA ILE A 76 7.81 -8.61 10.20
C ILE A 76 6.87 -8.32 9.03
N HIS A 77 6.53 -7.04 8.81
CA HIS A 77 5.70 -6.64 7.68
C HIS A 77 6.36 -6.96 6.33
N LEU A 78 7.67 -6.72 6.21
CA LEU A 78 8.43 -7.01 5.00
C LEU A 78 8.43 -8.52 4.68
N GLU A 79 8.69 -9.36 5.68
CA GLU A 79 8.68 -10.82 5.53
C GLU A 79 7.30 -11.36 5.14
N VAL A 80 6.23 -10.87 5.78
CA VAL A 80 4.85 -11.27 5.44
C VAL A 80 4.53 -10.90 3.99
N ILE A 81 4.88 -9.69 3.54
CA ILE A 81 4.69 -9.26 2.15
C ILE A 81 5.47 -10.18 1.19
N ALA A 82 6.73 -10.48 1.50
CA ALA A 82 7.58 -11.33 0.68
C ALA A 82 7.02 -12.76 0.53
N ILE A 83 6.61 -13.38 1.64
CA ILE A 83 6.02 -14.73 1.64
C ILE A 83 4.72 -14.74 0.83
N VAL A 84 3.81 -13.80 1.10
CA VAL A 84 2.52 -13.72 0.39
C VAL A 84 2.74 -13.50 -1.11
N TYR A 85 3.65 -12.60 -1.49
CA TYR A 85 4.00 -12.35 -2.89
C TYR A 85 4.56 -13.62 -3.55
N PHE A 86 5.50 -14.31 -2.90
CA PHE A 86 6.12 -15.51 -3.45
C PHE A 86 5.11 -16.66 -3.64
N LEU A 87 4.27 -16.91 -2.63
CA LEU A 87 3.20 -17.91 -2.72
C LEU A 87 2.19 -17.56 -3.82
N SER A 88 1.79 -16.29 -3.91
CA SER A 88 0.88 -15.82 -4.96
C SER A 88 1.50 -16.00 -6.34
N LEU A 89 2.78 -15.67 -6.51
CA LEU A 89 3.51 -15.83 -7.76
C LEU A 89 3.55 -17.29 -8.20
N MET A 90 3.87 -18.22 -7.30
CA MET A 90 3.86 -19.66 -7.61
C MET A 90 2.46 -20.15 -8.01
N PHE A 91 1.42 -19.72 -7.28
CA PHE A 91 0.04 -20.10 -7.56
C PHE A 91 -0.41 -19.61 -8.95
N PHE A 92 -0.22 -18.32 -9.26
CA PHE A 92 -0.61 -17.75 -10.54
C PHE A 92 0.24 -18.26 -11.69
N LYS A 93 1.55 -18.50 -11.48
CA LYS A 93 2.42 -19.11 -12.48
C LYS A 93 1.97 -20.53 -12.84
N LYS A 94 1.50 -21.32 -11.86
CA LYS A 94 0.97 -22.67 -12.12
C LYS A 94 -0.38 -22.65 -12.84
N ARG A 95 -1.18 -21.59 -12.68
CA ARG A 95 -2.54 -21.49 -13.22
C ARG A 95 -2.61 -20.79 -14.59
N HIS A 96 -1.70 -19.85 -14.86
CA HIS A 96 -1.71 -18.99 -16.04
C HIS A 96 -0.38 -18.99 -16.82
N GLY A 97 0.66 -19.67 -16.32
CA GLY A 97 1.82 -20.01 -17.13
C GLY A 97 1.48 -21.21 -18.00
N GLY A 98 1.56 -21.05 -19.32
CA GLY A 98 1.42 -22.16 -20.27
C GLY A 98 2.44 -23.27 -20.05
#